data_AF-A0AAQ3PYD5-F1
#
_entry.id   AF-A0AAQ3PYD5-F1
#
_cell.length_a   1.000
_cell.length_b   1.000
_cell.length_c   1.000
_cell.angle_alpha   90.00
_cell.angle_beta   90.00
_cell.angle_gamma   90.00
#
_symmetry.space_group_name_H-M   'P 1'
#
loop_
_entity.id
_entity.type
_entity.pdbx_description
1 polymer ?
#
loop_
_entity_poly.entity_id
_entity_poly.type
_entity_poly.pdbx_seq_one_letter_code
_entity_poly.pdbx_strand_id
1 'polypeptide(L)'
;MLLELAYTLAEHNRYMKELEKEEPKAFEWLKKLEPRQWCRYAHNPDLKCNMLLNNIRETFNAYIKEARDKPIITMLEMIHIQLMKRFHNKRDGMRAYSKDTEEDRNC
;
A
#
# COMPACT_ATOMS: atom_id res chain seq x y z
N MET A 1 -7.85 -3.89 -13.31
CA MET A 1 -6.91 -3.49 -12.23
C MET A 1 -5.63 -2.89 -12.83
N LEU A 2 -5.76 -1.84 -13.67
CA LEU A 2 -4.62 -1.20 -14.36
C LEU A 2 -4.50 0.31 -14.07
N LEU A 3 -5.57 0.95 -13.56
CA LEU A 3 -5.59 2.39 -13.27
C LEU A 3 -4.77 2.80 -12.04
N GLU A 4 -4.46 1.88 -11.12
CA GLU A 4 -3.61 2.17 -9.95
C GLU A 4 -2.12 2.32 -10.30
N LEU A 5 -1.73 1.91 -11.51
CA LEU A 5 -0.36 2.04 -12.04
C LEU A 5 -0.15 3.37 -12.78
N ALA A 6 -1.21 4.16 -13.00
CA ALA A 6 -1.11 5.47 -13.64
C ALA A 6 -0.39 6.46 -12.72
N TYR A 7 0.92 6.63 -12.93
CA TYR A 7 1.76 7.52 -12.15
C TYR A 7 1.78 8.93 -12.73
N THR A 8 1.62 9.00 -14.04
CA THR A 8 1.59 10.24 -14.82
C THR A 8 0.19 10.52 -15.38
N LEU A 9 -0.08 11.79 -15.68
CA LEU A 9 -1.31 12.19 -16.36
C LEU A 9 -1.45 11.52 -17.73
N ALA A 10 -0.34 11.28 -18.42
CA ALA A 10 -0.31 10.61 -19.72
C ALA A 10 -0.79 9.15 -19.62
N GLU A 11 -0.27 8.38 -18.65
CA GLU A 11 -0.71 7.01 -18.38
C GLU A 11 -2.18 6.96 -17.96
N HIS A 12 -2.60 7.88 -17.09
CA HIS A 12 -4.00 7.99 -16.67
C HIS A 12 -4.94 8.16 -17.87
N ASN A 13 -4.63 9.12 -18.75
CA ASN A 13 -5.43 9.37 -19.95
C ASN A 13 -5.44 8.18 -20.91
N ARG A 14 -4.33 7.43 -21.01
CA ARG A 14 -4.26 6.21 -21.83
C ARG A 14 -5.19 5.13 -21.29
N TYR A 15 -5.11 4.83 -20.00
CA TYR A 15 -5.95 3.81 -19.36
C TYR A 15 -7.43 4.19 -19.34
N MET A 16 -7.76 5.48 -19.19
CA MET A 16 -9.15 5.95 -19.27
C MET A 16 -9.74 5.75 -20.67
N LYS A 17 -8.95 5.97 -21.73
CA LYS A 17 -9.36 5.69 -23.11
C LYS A 17 -9.51 4.19 -23.40
N GLU A 18 -8.63 3.36 -22.84
CA GLU A 18 -8.76 1.89 -22.94
C GLU A 18 -10.02 1.41 -22.21
N LEU A 19 -10.29 1.94 -21.01
CA LEU A 19 -11.48 1.59 -20.23
C LEU A 19 -12.79 2.01 -20.92
N GLU A 20 -12.82 3.18 -21.54
CA GLU A 20 -14.01 3.65 -22.29
C GLU A 20 -14.38 2.69 -23.42
N LYS A 21 -13.40 2.08 -24.08
CA LYS A 21 -13.61 1.12 -25.17
C LYS A 21 -14.12 -0.23 -24.67
N GLU A 22 -13.53 -0.73 -23.58
CA GLU A 22 -13.83 -2.06 -23.04
C GLU A 22 -15.12 -2.06 -22.22
N GLU A 23 -15.31 -1.07 -21.34
CA GLU A 23 -16.44 -1.01 -20.40
C GLU A 23 -16.92 0.44 -20.18
N PRO A 24 -17.78 0.98 -21.06
CA PRO A 24 -18.25 2.36 -21.03
C PRO A 24 -18.95 2.74 -19.72
N LYS A 25 -19.66 1.78 -19.10
CA LYS A 25 -20.36 1.99 -17.82
C LYS A 25 -19.38 2.25 -16.67
N ALA A 26 -18.26 1.54 -16.65
CA ALA A 26 -17.22 1.73 -15.64
C ALA A 26 -16.50 3.07 -15.82
N PHE A 27 -16.27 3.48 -17.07
CA PHE A 27 -15.72 4.80 -17.40
C PHE A 27 -16.62 5.94 -16.90
N GLU A 28 -17.92 5.90 -17.18
CA GLU A 28 -18.87 6.92 -16.73
C GLU A 28 -19.00 6.99 -15.20
N TRP A 29 -18.83 5.86 -14.50
CA TRP A 29 -18.77 5.85 -13.05
C TRP A 29 -17.49 6.48 -12.51
N LEU A 30 -16.33 6.11 -13.07
CA LEU A 30 -15.02 6.66 -12.65
C LEU A 30 -14.88 8.15 -12.95
N LYS A 31 -15.46 8.63 -14.04
CA LYS A 31 -15.46 10.05 -14.42
C LYS A 31 -16.18 10.94 -13.40
N LYS A 32 -17.12 10.39 -12.62
CA LYS A 32 -17.83 11.12 -11.56
C LYS A 32 -17.01 11.26 -10.27
N LEU A 33 -15.97 10.44 -10.10
CA LEU A 33 -15.13 10.45 -8.91
C LEU A 33 -13.94 11.38 -9.08
N GLU A 34 -13.60 12.13 -8.04
CA GLU A 34 -12.44 13.01 -8.07
C GLU A 34 -11.15 12.17 -8.21
N PRO A 35 -10.28 12.41 -9.21
CA PRO A 35 -9.08 11.60 -9.44
C PRO A 35 -8.16 11.48 -8.23
N ARG A 36 -8.16 12.49 -7.33
CA ARG A 36 -7.39 12.48 -6.08
C ARG A 36 -7.77 11.35 -5.12
N GLN A 37 -8.98 10.81 -5.22
CA GLN A 37 -9.49 9.78 -4.32
C GLN A 37 -9.08 8.36 -4.73
N TRP A 38 -8.79 8.15 -6.01
CA TRP A 38 -8.67 6.79 -6.56
C TRP A 38 -7.50 6.62 -7.54
N CYS A 39 -6.89 7.72 -8.00
CA CYS A 39 -5.85 7.68 -9.01
C CYS A 39 -4.52 8.23 -8.49
N ARG A 40 -3.48 7.42 -8.66
CA ARG A 40 -2.15 7.66 -8.09
C ARG A 40 -1.48 8.90 -8.66
N TYR A 41 -1.70 9.25 -9.93
CA TYR A 41 -1.16 10.48 -10.54
C TYR A 41 -1.62 11.74 -9.80
N ALA A 42 -2.80 11.73 -9.18
CA ALA A 42 -3.39 12.88 -8.52
C ALA A 42 -3.06 12.97 -7.02
N HIS A 43 -2.32 12.01 -6.45
CA HIS A 43 -1.87 12.06 -5.06
C HIS A 43 -0.79 13.14 -4.85
N ASN A 44 -0.60 13.58 -3.59
CA ASN A 44 0.43 14.56 -3.23
C ASN A 44 1.83 14.04 -3.65
N PRO A 45 2.60 14.78 -4.47
CA PRO A 45 3.97 14.45 -4.84
C PRO A 45 4.89 14.13 -3.67
N ASP A 46 4.74 14.82 -2.54
CA ASP A 46 5.58 14.61 -1.35
C ASP A 46 5.35 13.22 -0.71
N LEU A 47 4.19 12.63 -0.96
CA LEU A 47 3.80 11.30 -0.48
C LEU A 47 4.01 10.21 -1.56
N LYS A 48 4.40 10.59 -2.79
CA LYS A 48 4.64 9.67 -3.91
C LYS A 48 6.04 9.04 -3.82
N CYS A 49 6.21 8.11 -2.89
CA CYS A 49 7.33 7.16 -2.94
C CYS A 49 6.79 5.77 -3.33
N ASN A 50 7.23 5.26 -4.49
CA ASN A 50 6.76 3.98 -5.02
C ASN A 50 6.98 2.81 -4.07
N MET A 51 8.18 2.72 -3.49
CA MET A 51 8.53 1.67 -2.53
C MET A 51 7.66 1.73 -1.27
N LEU A 52 7.44 2.93 -0.73
CA LEU A 52 6.74 3.12 0.53
C LEU A 52 5.25 2.78 0.40
N LEU A 53 4.61 3.27 -0.67
CA LEU A 53 3.21 2.99 -0.96
C LEU A 53 2.96 1.51 -1.29
N ASN A 54 3.85 0.87 -2.05
CA ASN A 54 3.72 -0.56 -2.36
C ASN A 54 3.83 -1.43 -1.11
N ASN A 55 4.81 -1.13 -0.25
CA ASN A 55 5.00 -1.85 1.01
C ASN A 55 3.79 -1.73 1.94
N ILE A 56 3.17 -0.55 2.03
CA ILE A 56 1.95 -0.35 2.83
C ILE A 56 0.81 -1.21 2.28
N ARG A 57 0.57 -1.16 0.96
CA ARG A 57 -0.47 -1.94 0.29
C ARG A 57 -0.28 -3.44 0.51
N GLU A 58 0.91 -3.95 0.24
CA GLU A 58 1.22 -5.37 0.36
C GLU A 58 1.08 -5.84 1.81
N THR A 59 1.59 -5.07 2.77
CA THR A 59 1.45 -5.43 4.19
C THR A 59 -0.02 -5.44 4.61
N PHE A 60 -0.78 -4.41 4.24
CA PHE A 60 -2.20 -4.33 4.59
C PHE A 60 -3.00 -5.50 4.00
N ASN A 61 -2.75 -5.81 2.72
CA ASN A 61 -3.39 -6.93 2.05
C ASN A 61 -3.02 -8.28 2.69
N ALA A 62 -1.77 -8.46 3.13
CA ALA A 62 -1.37 -9.65 3.85
C ALA A 62 -2.13 -9.80 5.17
N TYR A 63 -2.29 -8.70 5.94
CA TYR A 63 -2.94 -8.73 7.25
C TYR A 63 -4.44 -8.99 7.14
N ILE A 64 -5.11 -8.36 6.18
CA ILE A 64 -6.56 -8.47 6.01
C ILE A 64 -6.97 -9.80 5.36
N LYS A 65 -6.10 -10.39 4.52
CA LYS A 65 -6.42 -11.61 3.77
C LYS A 65 -6.80 -12.78 4.68
N GLU A 66 -6.09 -12.96 5.79
CA GLU A 66 -6.36 -14.04 6.75
C GLU A 66 -7.46 -13.67 7.77
N ALA A 67 -7.61 -12.38 8.05
CA ALA A 67 -8.49 -11.90 9.11
C ALA A 67 -9.93 -11.62 8.63
N ARG A 68 -10.13 -11.32 7.33
CA ARG A 68 -11.42 -10.87 6.78
C ARG A 68 -12.55 -11.90 6.85
N ASP A 69 -12.23 -13.18 6.93
CA ASP A 69 -13.23 -14.27 7.00
C ASP A 69 -13.65 -14.59 8.45
N LYS A 70 -13.20 -13.78 9.42
CA LYS A 70 -13.48 -13.94 10.85
C LYS A 70 -14.49 -12.89 11.34
N PRO A 71 -15.14 -13.12 12.48
CA PRO A 71 -15.96 -12.10 13.14
C PRO A 71 -15.15 -10.82 13.39
N ILE A 72 -15.82 -9.66 13.38
CA ILE A 72 -15.17 -8.34 13.44
C ILE A 72 -14.21 -8.18 14.63
N ILE A 73 -14.58 -8.72 15.79
CA ILE A 73 -13.74 -8.69 17.00
C ILE A 73 -12.46 -9.48 16.78
N THR A 74 -12.58 -10.72 16.30
CA THR A 74 -11.44 -11.59 15.99
C THR A 74 -10.54 -11.01 14.91
N MET A 75 -11.13 -10.38 13.89
CA MET A 75 -10.38 -9.71 12.83
C MET A 75 -9.51 -8.58 13.40
N LEU A 76 -10.06 -7.74 14.28
CA LEU A 76 -9.33 -6.65 14.93
C LEU A 76 -8.23 -7.17 15.85
N GLU A 77 -8.49 -8.22 16.64
CA GLU A 77 -7.49 -8.86 17.49
C GLU A 77 -6.32 -9.42 16.68
N MET A 78 -6.60 -10.09 15.56
CA MET A 78 -5.57 -10.61 14.66
C MET A 78 -4.69 -9.51 14.08
N ILE A 79 -5.30 -8.41 13.62
CA ILE A 79 -4.55 -7.25 13.11
C ILE A 79 -3.70 -6.63 14.22
N HIS A 80 -4.24 -6.49 15.43
CA HIS A 80 -3.54 -5.93 16.58
C HIS A 80 -2.32 -6.79 16.96
N ILE A 81 -2.46 -8.11 17.05
CA ILE A 81 -1.36 -9.03 17.36
C ILE A 81 -0.27 -8.95 16.29
N GLN A 82 -0.64 -8.90 15.01
CA GLN A 82 0.32 -8.78 13.91
C GLN A 82 1.12 -7.47 13.97
N LEU A 83 0.47 -6.35 14.29
CA LEU A 83 1.13 -5.07 14.49
C LEU A 83 2.12 -5.11 15.67
N MET A 84 1.70 -5.66 16.81
CA MET A 84 2.56 -5.80 17.99
C MET A 84 3.80 -6.64 17.71
N LYS A 85 3.63 -7.80 17.05
CA LYS A 85 4.75 -8.64 16.61
C LYS A 85 5.69 -7.88 15.68
N ARG A 86 5.15 -7.12 14.73
CA ARG A 86 5.97 -6.32 13.80
C ARG A 86 6.80 -5.28 14.52
N PHE A 87 6.22 -4.53 15.46
CA PHE A 87 6.95 -3.53 16.24
C PHE A 87 8.02 -4.15 17.12
N HIS A 88 7.70 -5.28 17.76
CA HIS A 88 8.66 -6.03 18.56
C HIS A 88 9.86 -6.50 17.73
N ASN A 89 9.62 -7.17 16.60
CA ASN A 89 10.68 -7.64 15.71
C ASN A 89 11.53 -6.50 15.15
N LYS A 90 10.90 -5.37 14.79
CA LYS A 90 11.61 -4.15 14.34
C LYS A 90 12.54 -3.60 15.42
N ARG A 91 12.07 -3.51 16.66
CA ARG A 91 12.85 -3.03 17.79
C ARG A 91 14.05 -3.93 18.06
N ASP A 92 13.83 -5.24 18.06
CA ASP A 92 14.87 -6.21 18.39
C ASP A 92 15.90 -6.31 17.26
N GLY A 93 15.48 -6.19 16.00
CA GLY A 93 16.39 -6.06 14.85
C GLY A 93 17.28 -4.81 14.92
N MET A 94 16.75 -3.66 15.35
CA MET A 94 17.58 -2.45 15.55
C MET A 94 18.58 -2.60 16.70
N ARG A 95 18.21 -3.34 17.75
CA ARG A 95 19.11 -3.67 18.87
C ARG A 95 20.23 -4.63 18.46
N ALA A 96 19.96 -5.58 17.58
CA ALA A 96 20.99 -6.45 17.02
C ALA A 96 21.95 -5.65 16.14
N TYR A 97 21.42 -4.87 15.19
CA TYR A 97 22.23 -4.04 14.29
C TYR A 97 23.16 -3.07 15.03
N SER A 98 22.70 -2.45 16.12
CA SER A 98 23.54 -1.54 16.93
C SER A 98 24.71 -2.25 17.61
N LYS A 99 24.52 -3.50 18.05
CA LYS A 99 25.61 -4.33 18.60
C LYS A 99 26.58 -4.77 17.52
N ASP A 100 26.08 -5.23 16.38
CA ASP A 100 26.91 -5.66 15.25
C ASP A 100 27.79 -4.48 14.76
N THR A 101 27.22 -3.27 14.69
CA THR A 101 27.97 -2.06 14.31
C THR A 101 28.97 -1.60 15.39
N GLU A 102 28.77 -1.94 16.66
CA GLU A 102 29.75 -1.70 17.73
C GLU A 102 30.87 -2.73 17.71
N GLU A 103 30.56 -4.00 17.40
CA GLU A 103 31.56 -5.06 17.20
C GLU A 103 32.43 -4.81 15.97
N ASP A 104 31.83 -4.42 14.84
CA ASP A 104 32.54 -4.08 13.59
C ASP A 104 33.41 -2.82 13.72
N ARG A 105 33.10 -1.89 14.65
CA ARG A 105 33.90 -0.68 14.91
C ARG A 105 35.03 -0.90 15.93
N ASN A 106 34.94 -1.96 16.73
CA ASN A 106 35.94 -2.31 17.74
C ASN A 106 36.94 -3.38 17.25
N CYS A 107 36.80 -3.85 16.01
CA CYS A 107 37.78 -4.67 15.28
C CYS A 107 38.74 -3.74 14.51
#